data_AF-A0A6N2E1E1-F1
#
_entry.id   AF-A0A6N2E1E1-F1
#
_cell.length_a   1.000
_cell.length_b   1.000
_cell.length_c   1.000
_cell.angle_alpha   90.00
_cell.angle_beta   90.00
_cell.angle_gamma   90.00
#
_symmetry.space_group_name_H-M   'P 1'
#
loop_
_entity.id
_entity.type
_entity.pdbx_description
1 polymer ?
#
loop_
_entity_poly.entity_id
_entity_poly.type
_entity_poly.pdbx_seq_one_letter_code
_entity_poly.pdbx_strand_id
1 'polypeptide(L)'
;MRSGPKHEIEALRDEVKQLRSEALVGTGDAVDRWRRAQEIESRIPSLREAIARQRKSNHASLEQALGEINSCLIFILAASNRPAELEASDKPEPTQAAVHRIFRDSLNIAIGFAQGDGSSAALHRQAVALRDELLAVATAGALDDPEQQRMLNTAELDLSYVTSGGKRPHSTRLAHLRASSE
;
A
#
# COMPACT_ATOMS: atom_id res chain seq x y z
N MET A 1 13.31 -27.60 15.97
CA MET A 1 13.29 -26.37 16.78
C MET A 1 12.32 -25.40 16.12
N ARG A 2 11.24 -24.97 16.78
CA ARG A 2 10.32 -24.00 16.18
C ARG A 2 11.01 -22.63 16.16
N SER A 3 11.16 -22.07 14.97
CA SER A 3 11.66 -20.71 14.79
C SER A 3 10.74 -19.73 15.54
N GLY A 4 11.30 -18.87 16.38
CA GLY A 4 10.50 -17.90 17.15
C GLY A 4 10.02 -16.73 16.27
N PRO A 5 8.98 -15.98 16.68
CA PRO A 5 8.41 -14.89 15.88
C PRO A 5 9.42 -13.80 15.51
N LYS A 6 10.48 -13.61 16.32
CA LYS A 6 11.60 -12.73 15.97
C LYS A 6 12.28 -13.13 14.65
N HIS A 7 12.62 -14.41 14.49
CA HIS A 7 13.32 -14.88 13.30
C HIS A 7 12.39 -14.88 12.07
N GLU A 8 11.10 -15.15 12.29
CA GLU A 8 10.09 -15.05 11.23
C GLU A 8 9.90 -13.60 10.75
N ILE A 9 9.87 -12.63 11.67
CA ILE A 9 9.80 -11.20 11.33
C ILE A 9 11.07 -10.72 10.62
N GLU A 10 12.25 -11.18 11.05
CA GLU A 10 13.52 -10.88 10.36
C GLU A 10 13.53 -11.41 8.92
N ALA A 11 13.10 -12.66 8.71
CA ALA A 11 12.99 -13.25 7.37
C ALA A 11 12.00 -12.48 6.48
N LEU A 12 10.82 -12.13 7.02
CA LEU A 12 9.82 -11.35 6.29
C LEU A 12 10.31 -9.96 5.94
N ARG A 13 11.06 -9.31 6.84
CA ARG A 13 11.65 -8.00 6.56
C ARG A 13 12.59 -8.05 5.36
N ASP A 14 13.43 -9.08 5.26
CA ASP A 14 14.38 -9.21 4.16
C ASP A 14 13.66 -9.54 2.84
N GLU A 15 12.63 -10.39 2.87
CA GLU A 15 11.79 -10.69 1.70
C GLU A 15 11.04 -9.44 1.21
N VAL A 16 10.48 -8.64 2.12
CA VAL A 16 9.78 -7.39 1.79
C VAL A 16 10.73 -6.34 1.23
N LYS A 17 11.96 -6.24 1.73
CA LYS A 17 12.98 -5.36 1.15
C LYS A 17 13.32 -5.75 -0.29
N GLN A 18 13.46 -7.05 -0.55
CA GLN A 18 13.72 -7.57 -1.88
C GLN A 18 12.57 -7.24 -2.85
N LEU A 19 11.33 -7.54 -2.45
CA LEU A 19 10.13 -7.24 -3.24
C LEU A 19 9.97 -5.73 -3.51
N ARG A 20 10.29 -4.88 -2.52
CA ARG A 20 10.28 -3.42 -2.71
C ARG A 20 11.31 -2.98 -3.73
N SER A 21 12.52 -3.52 -3.69
CA SER A 21 13.57 -3.24 -4.66
C SER A 21 13.13 -3.63 -6.08
N GLU A 22 12.58 -4.83 -6.23
CA GLU A 22 12.07 -5.31 -7.53
C GLU A 22 10.92 -4.46 -8.06
N ALA A 23 10.00 -4.03 -7.19
CA ALA A 23 8.91 -3.13 -7.56
C ALA A 23 9.41 -1.73 -7.96
N LEU A 24 10.44 -1.20 -7.32
CA LEU A 24 11.03 0.10 -7.64
C LEU A 24 11.78 0.09 -8.98
N VAL A 25 12.51 -0.99 -9.27
CA VAL A 25 13.31 -1.11 -10.51
C VAL A 25 12.45 -1.66 -11.67
N GLY A 26 11.22 -2.11 -11.40
CA GLY A 26 10.33 -2.70 -12.40
C GLY A 26 10.79 -4.07 -12.91
N THR A 27 11.61 -4.78 -12.13
CA THR A 27 12.22 -6.06 -12.53
C THR A 27 11.46 -7.25 -11.94
N GLY A 28 11.31 -8.33 -12.71
CA GLY A 28 10.55 -9.52 -12.31
C GLY A 28 9.08 -9.45 -12.72
N ASP A 29 8.33 -10.53 -12.48
CA ASP A 29 6.90 -10.60 -12.82
C ASP A 29 6.05 -9.84 -11.79
N ALA A 30 5.27 -8.89 -12.29
CA ALA A 30 4.35 -8.07 -11.51
C ALA A 30 3.28 -8.91 -10.79
N VAL A 31 2.79 -9.97 -11.43
CA VAL A 31 1.78 -10.88 -10.87
C VAL A 31 2.37 -11.67 -9.71
N ASP A 32 3.60 -12.17 -9.87
CA ASP A 32 4.28 -12.90 -8.81
C ASP A 32 4.64 -11.99 -7.62
N ARG A 33 5.12 -10.75 -7.87
CA ARG A 33 5.35 -9.76 -6.79
C ARG A 33 4.07 -9.48 -6.01
N TRP A 34 2.95 -9.30 -6.71
CA TRP A 34 1.65 -9.08 -6.09
C TRP A 34 1.20 -10.28 -5.26
N ARG A 35 1.29 -11.50 -5.81
CA ARG A 35 0.93 -12.74 -5.09
C ARG A 35 1.76 -12.92 -3.82
N ARG A 36 3.07 -12.69 -3.92
CA ARG A 36 4.00 -12.85 -2.80
C ARG A 36 3.77 -11.80 -1.71
N ALA A 37 3.46 -10.56 -2.10
CA ALA A 37 3.07 -9.53 -1.14
C ALA A 37 1.75 -9.87 -0.41
N GLN A 38 0.76 -10.43 -1.11
CA GLN A 38 -0.49 -10.93 -0.51
C GLN A 38 -0.25 -12.09 0.46
N GLU A 39 0.62 -13.05 0.10
CA GLU A 39 0.99 -14.15 0.99
C GLU A 39 1.62 -13.65 2.29
N ILE A 40 2.50 -12.66 2.22
CA ILE A 40 3.12 -12.06 3.41
C ILE A 40 2.08 -11.30 4.23
N GLU A 41 1.23 -10.48 3.59
CA GLU A 41 0.15 -9.74 4.25
C GLU A 41 -0.77 -10.68 5.06
N SER A 42 -1.14 -11.83 4.47
CA SER A 42 -1.97 -12.84 5.14
C SER A 42 -1.37 -13.42 6.43
N ARG A 43 -0.04 -13.31 6.61
CA ARG A 43 0.69 -13.83 7.79
C ARG A 43 0.75 -12.82 8.94
N ILE A 44 0.48 -11.53 8.69
CA ILE A 44 0.58 -10.45 9.67
C ILE A 44 -0.33 -10.68 10.90
N PRO A 45 -1.60 -11.08 10.77
CA PRO A 45 -2.47 -11.30 11.93
C PRO A 45 -1.92 -12.37 12.88
N SER A 46 -1.48 -13.50 12.33
CA SER A 46 -0.88 -14.61 13.08
C SER A 46 0.42 -14.19 13.79
N LEU A 47 1.21 -13.32 13.17
CA LEU A 47 2.43 -12.78 13.77
C LEU A 47 2.13 -11.79 14.90
N ARG A 48 1.13 -10.91 14.75
CA ARG A 48 0.66 -10.05 15.84
C ARG A 48 0.24 -10.89 17.05
N GLU A 49 -0.52 -11.97 16.82
CA GLU A 49 -0.88 -12.90 17.90
C GLU A 49 0.34 -13.57 18.55
N ALA A 50 1.34 -13.97 17.76
CA ALA A 50 2.55 -14.58 18.27
C ALA A 50 3.40 -13.60 19.09
N ILE A 51 3.47 -12.32 18.68
CA ILE A 51 4.12 -11.24 19.42
C ILE A 51 3.39 -10.99 20.75
N ALA A 52 2.06 -10.94 20.73
CA ALA A 52 1.23 -10.74 21.92
C ALA A 52 1.45 -11.81 23.01
N ARG A 53 1.87 -13.03 22.61
CA ARG A 53 2.20 -14.13 23.52
C ARG A 53 3.65 -14.09 24.06
N GLN A 54 4.50 -13.18 23.58
CA GLN A 54 5.88 -13.05 24.04
C GLN A 54 6.04 -12.20 25.31
N ARG A 55 7.21 -12.29 25.95
CA ARG A 55 7.58 -11.41 27.08
C ARG A 55 7.61 -9.94 26.63
N LYS A 56 7.02 -9.06 27.45
CA LYS A 56 6.87 -7.61 27.19
C LYS A 56 8.15 -6.89 26.73
N SER A 57 9.33 -7.34 27.15
CA SER A 57 10.61 -6.67 26.83
C SER A 57 10.93 -6.60 25.34
N ASN A 58 10.38 -7.50 24.51
CA ASN A 58 10.60 -7.51 23.06
C ASN A 58 9.36 -7.06 22.26
N HIS A 59 8.26 -6.73 22.93
CA HIS A 59 6.98 -6.51 22.27
C HIS A 59 6.99 -5.26 21.39
N ALA A 60 7.50 -4.14 21.91
CA ALA A 60 7.51 -2.88 21.19
C ALA A 60 8.38 -2.90 19.92
N SER A 61 9.56 -3.56 19.98
CA SER A 61 10.46 -3.64 18.83
C SER A 61 9.94 -4.57 17.73
N LEU A 62 9.26 -5.66 18.11
CA LEU A 62 8.63 -6.57 17.14
C LEU A 62 7.39 -5.96 16.50
N GLU A 63 6.56 -5.24 17.27
CA GLU A 63 5.42 -4.48 16.73
C GLU A 63 5.87 -3.38 15.77
N GLN A 64 6.94 -2.65 16.11
CA GLN A 64 7.52 -1.65 15.21
C GLN A 64 8.02 -2.30 13.91
N ALA A 65 8.77 -3.41 14.01
CA ALA A 65 9.28 -4.13 12.85
C ALA A 65 8.14 -4.64 11.94
N LEU A 66 7.06 -5.15 12.53
CA LEU A 66 5.89 -5.60 11.80
C LEU A 66 5.14 -4.42 11.14
N GLY A 67 5.08 -3.27 11.80
CA GLY A 67 4.54 -2.04 11.21
C GLY A 67 5.34 -1.53 10.00
N GLU A 68 6.67 -1.64 10.03
CA GLU A 68 7.57 -1.32 8.92
C GLU A 68 7.34 -2.27 7.73
N ILE A 69 7.25 -3.58 8.00
CA ILE A 69 6.94 -4.60 7.00
C ILE A 69 5.61 -4.28 6.32
N ASN A 70 4.59 -4.01 7.12
CA ASN A 70 3.25 -3.75 6.62
C ASN A 70 3.19 -2.50 5.74
N SER A 71 3.85 -1.43 6.16
CA SER A 71 3.96 -0.19 5.38
C SER A 71 4.65 -0.43 4.02
N CYS A 72 5.65 -1.31 3.98
CA CYS A 72 6.32 -1.66 2.73
C CYS A 72 5.48 -2.58 1.83
N LEU A 73 4.71 -3.51 2.39
CA LEU A 73 3.80 -4.37 1.62
C LEU A 73 2.70 -3.55 0.95
N ILE A 74 2.13 -2.60 1.69
CA ILE A 74 1.18 -1.62 1.17
C ILE A 74 1.76 -0.89 -0.07
N PHE A 75 3.04 -0.50 -0.02
CA PHE A 75 3.74 0.07 -1.19
C PHE A 75 3.89 -0.94 -2.33
N ILE A 76 4.33 -2.17 -2.06
CA ILE A 76 4.56 -3.19 -3.09
C ILE A 76 3.25 -3.57 -3.80
N LEU A 77 2.16 -3.73 -3.04
CA LEU A 77 0.83 -4.02 -3.57
C LEU A 77 0.31 -2.89 -4.46
N ALA A 78 0.62 -1.65 -4.11
CA ALA A 78 0.37 -0.51 -4.98
C ALA A 78 1.24 -0.57 -6.25
N ALA A 79 2.55 -0.66 -6.11
CA ALA A 79 3.47 -0.63 -7.25
C ALA A 79 3.32 -1.83 -8.22
N SER A 80 2.83 -2.97 -7.74
CA SER A 80 2.82 -4.20 -8.55
C SER A 80 1.67 -4.32 -9.54
N ASN A 81 0.67 -3.42 -9.55
CA ASN A 81 -0.56 -3.50 -10.35
C ASN A 81 -1.32 -4.84 -10.17
N ARG A 82 -2.58 -4.80 -9.74
CA ARG A 82 -3.43 -6.00 -9.81
C ARG A 82 -3.61 -6.32 -11.30
N PRO A 83 -3.28 -7.53 -11.79
CA PRO A 83 -3.50 -7.87 -13.18
C PRO A 83 -4.99 -7.76 -13.51
N ALA A 84 -5.32 -7.09 -14.62
CA ALA A 84 -6.69 -6.87 -15.11
C ALA A 84 -7.48 -8.19 -15.29
N GLU A 85 -6.77 -9.32 -15.41
CA GLU A 85 -7.33 -10.67 -15.51
C GLU A 85 -8.14 -11.09 -14.27
N LEU A 86 -7.98 -10.42 -13.12
CA LEU A 86 -8.76 -10.66 -11.90
C LEU A 86 -10.04 -9.81 -11.78
N GLU A 87 -10.35 -8.96 -12.77
CA GLU A 87 -11.54 -8.09 -12.77
C GLU A 87 -12.81 -8.79 -13.32
N ALA A 88 -12.69 -9.97 -13.92
CA ALA A 88 -13.82 -10.69 -14.50
C ALA A 88 -14.64 -11.49 -13.46
N SER A 89 -15.16 -10.83 -12.43
CA SER A 89 -16.14 -11.43 -11.52
C SER A 89 -17.36 -10.53 -11.38
N ASP A 90 -18.55 -11.06 -11.68
CA ASP A 90 -19.86 -10.41 -11.50
C ASP A 90 -20.24 -10.14 -10.03
N LYS A 91 -19.28 -10.21 -9.11
CA LYS A 91 -19.48 -9.97 -7.67
C LYS A 91 -19.03 -8.55 -7.32
N PRO A 92 -19.72 -7.87 -6.39
CA PRO A 92 -19.26 -6.58 -5.89
C PRO A 92 -17.83 -6.72 -5.34
N GLU A 93 -16.97 -5.76 -5.72
CA GLU A 93 -15.59 -5.69 -5.22
C GLU A 93 -15.61 -5.66 -3.69
N PRO A 94 -14.88 -6.55 -2.99
CA PRO A 94 -14.77 -6.50 -1.54
C PRO A 94 -14.22 -5.15 -1.07
N THR A 95 -14.73 -4.58 0.03
CA THR A 95 -14.30 -3.28 0.57
C THR A 95 -12.78 -3.17 0.70
N GLN A 96 -12.12 -4.23 1.20
CA GLN A 96 -10.67 -4.29 1.29
C GLN A 96 -10.01 -4.13 -0.09
N ALA A 97 -10.44 -4.88 -1.09
CA ALA A 97 -9.89 -4.80 -2.44
C ALA A 97 -10.05 -3.39 -3.04
N ALA A 98 -11.20 -2.75 -2.82
CA ALA A 98 -11.44 -1.38 -3.24
C ALA A 98 -10.48 -0.39 -2.55
N VAL A 99 -10.24 -0.55 -1.24
CA VAL A 99 -9.24 0.26 -0.50
C VAL A 99 -7.84 0.09 -1.09
N HIS A 100 -7.39 -1.13 -1.36
CA HIS A 100 -6.07 -1.38 -1.96
C HIS A 100 -5.97 -0.78 -3.37
N ARG A 101 -7.01 -0.90 -4.19
CA ARG A 101 -7.08 -0.30 -5.53
C ARG A 101 -7.00 1.22 -5.46
N ILE A 102 -7.84 1.87 -4.66
CA ILE A 102 -7.84 3.34 -4.50
C ILE A 102 -6.51 3.83 -3.95
N PHE A 103 -5.96 3.13 -2.96
CA PHE A 103 -4.65 3.44 -2.42
C PHE A 103 -3.57 3.37 -3.48
N ARG A 104 -3.57 2.36 -4.35
CA ARG A 104 -2.64 2.28 -5.47
C ARG A 104 -2.86 3.39 -6.50
N ASP A 105 -4.07 3.50 -7.02
CA ASP A 105 -4.35 4.32 -8.18
C ASP A 105 -4.12 5.81 -7.86
N SER A 106 -4.39 6.22 -6.61
CA SER A 106 -4.02 7.55 -6.12
C SER A 106 -2.51 7.84 -6.17
N LEU A 107 -1.66 6.85 -5.85
CA LEU A 107 -0.21 7.00 -5.96
C LEU A 107 0.24 7.12 -7.42
N ASN A 108 -0.28 6.26 -8.30
CA ASN A 108 0.07 6.27 -9.72
C ASN A 108 -0.30 7.61 -10.38
N ILE A 109 -1.50 8.14 -10.06
CA ILE A 109 -1.93 9.46 -10.53
C ILE A 109 -1.01 10.57 -10.00
N ALA A 110 -0.63 10.50 -8.71
CA ALA A 110 0.26 11.49 -8.10
C ALA A 110 1.69 11.43 -8.67
N ILE A 111 2.21 10.24 -8.96
CA ILE A 111 3.50 10.06 -9.63
C ILE A 111 3.46 10.66 -11.03
N GLY A 112 2.47 10.28 -11.86
CA GLY A 112 2.33 10.82 -13.21
C GLY A 112 2.21 12.35 -13.20
N PHE A 113 1.47 12.90 -12.24
CA PHE A 113 1.37 14.35 -12.07
C PHE A 113 2.72 14.99 -11.68
N ALA A 114 3.46 14.40 -10.74
CA ALA A 114 4.74 14.91 -10.27
C ALA A 114 5.85 14.83 -11.33
N GLN A 115 5.81 13.81 -12.19
CA GLN A 115 6.78 13.60 -13.27
C GLN A 115 6.42 14.39 -14.53
N GLY A 116 5.22 14.97 -14.61
CA GLY A 116 4.72 15.62 -15.82
C GLY A 116 4.36 14.61 -16.92
N ASP A 117 4.24 13.33 -16.57
CA ASP A 117 3.87 12.26 -17.48
C ASP A 117 2.35 12.26 -17.70
N GLY A 118 1.96 12.85 -18.82
CA GLY A 118 0.57 12.93 -19.28
C GLY A 118 -0.06 14.32 -19.11
N SER A 119 -1.34 14.41 -19.48
CA SER A 119 -2.07 15.67 -19.38
C SER A 119 -2.45 15.96 -17.93
N SER A 120 -1.94 17.05 -17.37
CA SER A 120 -2.29 17.54 -16.03
C SER A 120 -3.82 17.66 -15.82
N ALA A 121 -4.56 18.09 -16.86
CA ALA A 121 -6.03 18.15 -16.81
C ALA A 121 -6.69 16.75 -16.80
N ALA A 122 -6.11 15.76 -17.48
CA ALA A 122 -6.61 14.39 -17.45
C ALA A 122 -6.38 13.74 -16.08
N LEU A 123 -5.16 13.87 -15.54
CA LEU A 123 -4.81 13.39 -14.20
C LEU A 123 -5.66 14.05 -13.10
N HIS A 124 -5.95 15.34 -13.23
CA HIS A 124 -6.87 16.02 -12.33
C HIS A 124 -8.27 15.39 -12.35
N ARG A 125 -8.84 15.13 -13.55
CA ARG A 125 -10.16 14.49 -13.66
C ARG A 125 -10.17 13.08 -13.08
N GLN A 126 -9.12 12.30 -13.32
CA GLN A 126 -8.95 10.97 -12.71
C GLN A 126 -8.87 11.07 -11.18
N ALA A 127 -8.11 12.04 -10.66
CA ALA A 127 -7.99 12.24 -9.22
C ALA A 127 -9.32 12.62 -8.56
N VAL A 128 -10.15 13.45 -9.22
CA VAL A 128 -11.49 13.80 -8.73
C VAL A 128 -12.39 12.57 -8.71
N ALA A 129 -12.45 11.81 -9.81
CA ALA A 129 -13.28 10.60 -9.89
C ALA A 129 -12.90 9.57 -8.81
N LEU A 130 -11.60 9.32 -8.64
CA LEU A 130 -11.12 8.37 -7.63
C LEU A 130 -11.38 8.86 -6.19
N ARG A 131 -11.44 10.18 -5.97
CA ARG A 131 -11.80 10.75 -4.67
C ARG A 131 -13.27 10.52 -4.32
N ASP A 132 -14.16 10.59 -5.30
CA ASP A 132 -15.58 10.28 -5.09
C ASP A 132 -15.75 8.79 -4.72
N GLU A 133 -15.01 7.89 -5.36
CA GLU A 133 -14.96 6.47 -5.00
C GLU A 133 -14.40 6.24 -3.58
N LEU A 134 -13.33 6.96 -3.21
CA LEU A 134 -12.74 6.93 -1.87
C LEU A 134 -13.78 7.29 -0.80
N LEU A 135 -14.56 8.34 -1.02
CA LEU A 135 -15.62 8.76 -0.09
C LEU A 135 -16.69 7.68 0.05
N ALA A 136 -17.13 7.08 -1.07
CA ALA A 136 -18.10 5.99 -1.05
C ALA A 136 -17.58 4.79 -0.22
N VAL A 137 -16.33 4.38 -0.43
CA VAL A 137 -15.69 3.27 0.30
C VAL A 137 -15.52 3.61 1.79
N ALA A 138 -15.11 4.83 2.13
CA ALA A 138 -15.00 5.29 3.51
C ALA A 138 -16.36 5.24 4.23
N THR A 139 -17.45 5.61 3.55
CA THR A 139 -18.81 5.56 4.12
C THR A 139 -19.37 4.14 4.23
N ALA A 140 -18.85 3.17 3.45
CA ALA A 140 -19.35 1.80 3.39
C ALA A 140 -18.74 0.85 4.43
N GLY A 141 -18.04 1.36 5.45
CA GLY A 141 -17.51 0.56 6.57
C GLY A 141 -16.00 0.32 6.55
N ALA A 142 -15.24 0.90 5.61
CA ALA A 142 -13.78 0.81 5.58
C ALA A 142 -13.08 1.53 6.76
N LEU A 143 -13.84 2.25 7.59
CA LEU A 143 -13.33 2.95 8.77
C LEU A 143 -13.21 2.07 10.03
N ASP A 144 -13.74 0.85 10.00
CA ASP A 144 -13.70 -0.08 11.15
C ASP A 144 -12.32 -0.75 11.31
N ASP A 145 -11.49 -0.74 10.25
CA ASP A 145 -10.11 -1.21 10.27
C ASP A 145 -9.13 -0.02 10.29
N PRO A 146 -8.34 0.17 11.38
CA PRO A 146 -7.35 1.26 11.49
C PRO A 146 -6.28 1.25 10.38
N GLU A 147 -6.08 0.13 9.71
CA GLU A 147 -5.15 0.00 8.61
C GLU A 147 -5.75 0.51 7.29
N GLN A 148 -6.96 0.07 6.97
CA GLN A 148 -7.70 0.56 5.80
C GLN A 148 -7.95 2.05 5.90
N GLN A 149 -8.28 2.55 7.10
CA GLN A 149 -8.41 3.99 7.35
C GLN A 149 -7.11 4.74 7.08
N ARG A 150 -5.95 4.21 7.50
CA ARG A 150 -4.64 4.81 7.20
C ARG A 150 -4.35 4.85 5.71
N MET A 151 -4.70 3.79 4.99
CA MET A 151 -4.56 3.75 3.53
C MET A 151 -5.44 4.81 2.86
N LEU A 152 -6.73 4.89 3.20
CA LEU A 152 -7.63 5.90 2.63
C LEU A 152 -7.17 7.33 2.94
N ASN A 153 -6.72 7.61 4.16
CA ASN A 153 -6.17 8.93 4.52
C ASN A 153 -4.93 9.28 3.68
N THR A 154 -4.06 8.30 3.44
CA THR A 154 -2.86 8.50 2.61
C THR A 154 -3.22 8.72 1.14
N ALA A 155 -4.19 7.97 0.62
CA ALA A 155 -4.73 8.15 -0.72
C ALA A 155 -5.35 9.55 -0.90
N GLU A 156 -6.07 10.04 0.11
CA GLU A 156 -6.64 11.39 0.08
C GLU A 156 -5.55 12.48 -0.03
N LEU A 157 -4.41 12.31 0.64
CA LEU A 157 -3.28 13.25 0.53
C LEU A 157 -2.72 13.30 -0.90
N ASP A 158 -2.56 12.14 -1.54
CA ASP A 158 -2.04 12.08 -2.92
C ASP A 158 -3.01 12.67 -3.93
N LEU A 159 -4.31 12.38 -3.79
CA LEU A 159 -5.35 12.98 -4.62
C LEU A 159 -5.48 14.48 -4.37
N SER A 160 -5.31 14.93 -3.13
CA SER A 160 -5.30 16.36 -2.77
C SER A 160 -4.12 17.10 -3.39
N TYR A 161 -2.94 16.46 -3.46
CA TYR A 161 -1.76 17.01 -4.13
C TYR A 161 -2.06 17.28 -5.61
N VAL A 162 -2.62 16.30 -6.33
CA VAL A 162 -2.94 16.45 -7.76
C VAL A 162 -4.08 17.44 -7.98
N THR A 163 -5.18 17.32 -7.23
CA THR A 163 -6.35 18.20 -7.40
C THR A 163 -6.06 19.66 -7.06
N SER A 164 -5.09 19.93 -6.19
CA SER A 164 -4.62 21.29 -5.86
C SER A 164 -3.56 21.84 -6.82
N GLY A 165 -3.18 21.09 -7.85
CA GLY A 165 -2.11 21.48 -8.77
C GLY A 165 -0.73 21.49 -8.12
N GLY A 166 -0.47 20.57 -7.18
CA GLY A 166 0.79 20.44 -6.47
C GLY A 166 0.99 21.41 -5.28
N LYS A 167 -0.06 22.16 -4.89
CA LYS A 167 0.03 23.21 -3.85
C LYS A 167 -0.21 22.71 -2.42
N ARG A 168 -0.66 21.47 -2.25
CA ARG A 168 -0.90 20.83 -0.95
C ARG A 168 0.18 19.79 -0.62
N PRO A 169 0.38 19.45 0.67
CA PRO A 169 1.27 18.36 1.04
C PRO A 169 0.84 17.04 0.37
N HIS A 170 1.83 16.28 -0.09
CA HIS A 170 1.67 14.92 -0.61
C HIS A 170 2.00 13.89 0.47
N SER A 171 1.64 12.63 0.23
CA SER A 171 2.00 11.55 1.16
C SER A 171 3.52 11.38 1.31
N THR A 172 3.93 10.78 2.44
CA THR A 172 5.32 10.35 2.66
C THR A 172 5.79 9.32 1.63
N ARG A 173 4.89 8.47 1.11
CA ARG A 173 5.22 7.52 0.04
C ARG A 173 5.58 8.22 -1.28
N LEU A 174 4.93 9.32 -1.65
CA LEU A 174 5.33 10.13 -2.80
C LEU A 174 6.68 10.83 -2.55
N ALA A 175 6.89 11.32 -1.33
CA ALA A 175 8.16 11.98 -0.95
C ALA A 175 9.37 11.04 -1.11
N HIS A 176 9.24 9.79 -0.67
CA HIS A 176 10.31 8.79 -0.78
C HIS A 176 10.63 8.42 -2.23
N LEU A 177 9.64 8.43 -3.12
CA LEU A 177 9.88 8.15 -4.54
C LEU A 177 10.61 9.30 -5.23
N ARG A 178 10.24 10.56 -4.95
CA ARG A 178 10.95 11.73 -5.51
C ARG A 178 12.42 11.76 -5.08
N ALA A 179 12.71 11.47 -3.81
CA ALA A 179 14.08 11.40 -3.30
C ALA A 179 14.94 10.26 -3.88
N SER A 180 14.32 9.28 -4.56
CA SER A 180 15.04 8.16 -5.20
C SER A 180 15.21 8.37 -6.72
N SER A 181 14.65 9.45 -7.28
CA SER A 181 14.74 9.82 -8.71
C SER A 181 15.70 10.99 -8.97
N GLU A 182 16.29 11.57 -7.92
CA GLU A 182 17.38 12.56 -7.96
C GLU A 182 18.73 11.87 -7.69
#